data_AF-A0A0Q6TSU5-F1
#
_entry.id   AF-A0A0Q6TSU5-F1
#
_cell.length_a   1.000
_cell.length_b   1.000
_cell.length_c   1.000
_cell.angle_alpha   90.00
_cell.angle_beta   90.00
_cell.angle_gamma   90.00
#
_symmetry.space_group_name_H-M   'P 1'
#
loop_
_entity.id
_entity.type
_entity.pdbx_description
1 polymer ?
#
loop_
_entity_poly.entity_id
_entity_poly.type
_entity_poly.pdbx_seq_one_letter_code
_entity_poly.pdbx_strand_id
1 'polypeptide(L)'
;MKTAHVLVLLVAVTLVAGVVDARAMALHIQSNGWTVLSTLLFSFLSFCWYRIDSEARRYRRSRWLNVGIVMLAIVAVPYYIARSRPAGQKGRALLRLAAFCVLLGVAGALGGIAYEWLGPSPI
;
A
#
# COMPACT_ATOMS: atom_id res chain seq x y z
N MET A 1 15.63 9.21 1.32
CA MET A 1 14.72 8.06 1.09
C MET A 1 14.31 8.03 -0.39
N LYS A 2 14.52 6.92 -1.10
CA LYS A 2 14.11 6.77 -2.53
C LYS A 2 12.73 6.14 -2.63
N THR A 3 12.03 6.33 -3.75
CA THR A 3 10.72 5.72 -4.05
C THR A 3 10.70 4.20 -3.80
N ALA A 4 11.76 3.50 -4.19
CA ALA A 4 11.89 2.05 -3.98
C ALA A 4 11.78 1.63 -2.51
N HIS A 5 12.36 2.40 -1.58
CA HIS A 5 12.27 2.10 -0.15
C HIS A 5 10.83 2.18 0.35
N VAL A 6 10.06 3.18 -0.12
CA VAL A 6 8.65 3.33 0.28
C VAL A 6 7.80 2.18 -0.27
N LEU A 7 8.05 1.75 -1.51
CA LEU A 7 7.36 0.59 -2.10
C LEU A 7 7.67 -0.71 -1.35
N VAL A 8 8.94 -0.92 -0.97
CA VAL A 8 9.34 -2.07 -0.14
C VAL A 8 8.67 -2.02 1.23
N LEU A 9 8.62 -0.84 1.88
CA LEU A 9 7.93 -0.67 3.15
C LEU A 9 6.42 -0.94 3.04
N LEU A 10 5.77 -0.50 1.96
CA LEU A 10 4.35 -0.82 1.71
C LEU A 10 4.15 -2.34 1.62
N VAL A 11 5.00 -3.05 0.87
CA VAL A 11 4.95 -4.51 0.76
C VAL A 11 5.17 -5.17 2.14
N ALA A 12 6.18 -4.73 2.89
CA ALA A 12 6.48 -5.27 4.21
C ALA A 12 5.32 -5.07 5.20
N VAL A 13 4.72 -3.87 5.23
CA VAL A 13 3.56 -3.57 6.08
C VAL A 13 2.37 -4.44 5.70
N THR A 14 2.10 -4.63 4.41
CA THR A 14 0.99 -5.48 3.97
C THR A 14 1.23 -6.95 4.30
N LEU A 15 2.47 -7.45 4.21
CA LEU A 15 2.82 -8.80 4.64
C LEU A 15 2.59 -8.99 6.14
N VAL A 16 3.08 -8.05 6.97
CA VAL A 16 2.88 -8.11 8.43
C VAL A 16 1.39 -7.99 8.78
N ALA A 17 0.62 -7.16 8.06
CA ALA A 17 -0.82 -7.08 8.24
C ALA A 17 -1.49 -8.44 8.01
N GLY A 18 -1.12 -9.16 6.96
CA GLY A 18 -1.61 -10.52 6.71
C GLY A 18 -1.34 -11.50 7.86
N VAL A 19 -0.14 -11.47 8.45
CA VAL A 19 0.21 -12.29 9.62
C VAL A 19 -0.69 -11.96 10.82
N VAL A 20 -0.85 -10.67 11.11
CA VAL A 20 -1.63 -10.22 12.28
C VAL A 20 -3.11 -10.49 12.11
N ASP A 21 -3.65 -10.33 10.90
CA ASP A 21 -5.06 -10.58 10.59
C ASP A 21 -5.37 -12.08 10.68
N ALA A 22 -4.49 -12.95 10.16
CA ALA A 22 -4.62 -14.40 10.32
C ALA A 22 -4.56 -14.83 11.79
N ARG A 23 -3.66 -14.25 12.58
CA ARG A 23 -3.60 -14.46 14.03
C ARG A 23 -4.87 -14.02 14.75
N ALA A 24 -5.38 -12.85 14.41
CA ALA A 24 -6.60 -12.30 15.03
C ALA A 24 -7.80 -13.21 14.72
N MET A 25 -7.89 -13.70 13.47
CA MET A 25 -8.90 -14.66 13.05
C MET A 25 -8.80 -15.98 13.81
N ALA A 26 -7.59 -16.56 13.93
CA ALA A 26 -7.35 -17.82 14.63
C ALA A 26 -7.68 -17.76 16.13
N LEU A 27 -7.45 -16.60 16.76
CA LEU A 27 -7.76 -16.37 18.17
C LEU A 27 -9.19 -15.85 18.40
N HIS A 28 -9.99 -15.64 17.35
CA HIS A 28 -11.31 -15.02 17.40
C HIS A 28 -11.32 -13.66 18.15
N ILE A 29 -10.24 -12.89 18.04
CA ILE A 29 -10.11 -11.57 18.66
C ILE A 29 -10.18 -10.47 17.61
N GLN A 30 -10.72 -9.31 17.99
CA GLN A 30 -10.69 -8.13 17.14
C GLN A 30 -9.33 -7.43 17.23
N SER A 31 -8.74 -7.11 16.08
CA SER A 31 -7.46 -6.41 15.95
C SER A 31 -7.64 -4.90 15.65
N ASN A 32 -8.70 -4.28 16.18
CA ASN A 32 -9.11 -2.90 15.83
C ASN A 32 -7.97 -1.87 15.89
N GLY A 33 -7.15 -1.92 16.95
CA GLY A 33 -6.00 -1.02 17.10
C GLY A 33 -4.94 -1.22 16.01
N TRP A 34 -4.67 -2.48 15.64
CA TRP A 34 -3.79 -2.83 14.53
C TRP A 34 -4.37 -2.38 13.19
N THR A 35 -5.65 -2.59 12.94
CA THR A 35 -6.33 -2.14 11.71
C THR A 35 -6.21 -0.63 11.53
N VAL A 36 -6.43 0.15 12.59
CA VAL A 36 -6.27 1.61 12.54
C VAL A 36 -4.81 1.99 12.27
N LEU A 37 -3.87 1.39 13.00
CA LEU A 37 -2.45 1.68 12.84
C LEU A 37 -1.95 1.35 11.43
N SER A 38 -2.28 0.16 10.91
CA SER A 38 -1.85 -0.28 9.57
C SER A 38 -2.47 0.58 8.47
N THR A 39 -3.74 1.00 8.64
CA THR A 39 -4.41 1.94 7.73
C THR A 39 -3.71 3.30 7.70
N LEU A 40 -3.40 3.86 8.88
CA LEU A 40 -2.68 5.14 8.98
C LEU A 40 -1.27 5.03 8.39
N LEU A 41 -0.56 3.93 8.65
CA LEU A 41 0.77 3.69 8.12
C LEU A 41 0.75 3.54 6.60
N PHE A 42 -0.22 2.81 6.05
CA PHE A 42 -0.39 2.66 4.60
C PHE A 42 -0.71 3.99 3.93
N SER A 43 -1.59 4.80 4.53
CA SER A 43 -1.93 6.14 4.06
C SER A 43 -0.70 7.07 4.08
N PHE A 44 0.04 7.08 5.19
CA PHE A 44 1.27 7.86 5.34
C PHE A 44 2.34 7.46 4.32
N LEU A 45 2.59 6.16 4.15
CA LEU A 45 3.55 5.65 3.17
C LEU A 45 3.12 5.97 1.73
N SER A 46 1.83 5.87 1.41
CA SER A 46 1.29 6.25 0.10
C SER A 46 1.51 7.75 -0.18
N PHE A 47 1.30 8.60 0.83
CA PHE A 47 1.61 10.01 0.73
C PHE A 47 3.12 10.28 0.56
N CYS A 48 3.98 9.58 1.31
CA CYS A 48 5.44 9.67 1.16
C CYS A 48 5.89 9.27 -0.26
N TRP A 49 5.34 8.17 -0.79
CA TRP A 49 5.61 7.72 -2.14
C TRP A 49 5.24 8.80 -3.16
N TYR A 50 4.01 9.33 -3.06
CA TYR A 50 3.54 10.36 -3.97
C TYR A 50 4.38 11.64 -3.88
N ARG A 51 4.78 12.04 -2.68
CA ARG A 51 5.64 13.20 -2.47
C ARG A 51 6.97 13.04 -3.22
N ILE A 52 7.61 11.89 -3.08
CA ILE A 52 8.91 11.61 -3.71
C ILE A 52 8.76 11.44 -5.24
N ASP A 53 7.74 10.72 -5.72
CA ASP A 53 7.51 10.54 -7.17
C ASP A 53 7.14 11.86 -7.86
N SER A 54 6.32 12.70 -7.24
CA SER A 54 5.95 14.00 -7.80
C SER A 54 7.12 14.98 -7.84
N GLU A 55 7.99 15.00 -6.81
CA GLU A 55 9.23 15.78 -6.81
C GLU A 55 10.19 15.32 -7.90
N ALA A 56 10.41 14.01 -8.04
CA ALA A 56 11.27 13.44 -9.08
C ALA A 56 10.79 13.76 -10.51
N ARG A 57 9.48 13.98 -10.69
CA ARG A 57 8.85 14.26 -11.99
C ARG A 57 8.53 15.72 -12.21
N ARG A 58 8.91 16.59 -11.27
CA ARG A 58 8.59 18.03 -11.28
C ARG A 58 7.09 18.30 -11.47
N TYR A 59 6.24 17.40 -10.97
CA TYR A 59 4.78 17.55 -11.04
C TYR A 59 4.31 18.56 -10.00
N ARG A 60 3.50 19.54 -10.42
CA ARG A 60 2.96 20.57 -9.51
C ARG A 60 1.87 19.96 -8.64
N ARG A 61 2.22 19.65 -7.38
CA ARG A 61 1.30 19.11 -6.37
C ARG A 61 0.16 20.09 -6.09
N SER A 62 -1.08 19.62 -6.09
CA SER A 62 -2.23 20.38 -5.61
C SER A 62 -2.60 19.95 -4.18
N ARG A 63 -3.11 20.88 -3.37
CA ARG A 63 -3.56 20.58 -1.99
C ARG A 63 -4.67 19.52 -1.99
N TRP A 64 -5.58 19.58 -2.96
CA TRP A 64 -6.64 18.58 -3.14
C TRP A 64 -6.14 17.17 -3.43
N LEU A 65 -5.07 17.03 -4.24
CA LEU A 65 -4.51 15.72 -4.53
C LEU A 65 -3.78 15.13 -3.31
N ASN A 66 -3.16 15.97 -2.47
CA ASN A 66 -2.59 15.52 -1.20
C ASN A 66 -3.67 14.92 -0.29
N VAL A 67 -4.79 15.65 -0.11
CA VAL A 67 -5.94 15.17 0.68
C VAL A 67 -6.51 13.89 0.06
N GLY A 68 -6.68 13.86 -1.26
CA GLY A 68 -7.18 12.69 -1.97
C GLY A 68 -6.31 11.46 -1.76
N ILE A 69 -4.98 11.60 -1.70
CA ILE A 69 -4.08 10.47 -1.48
C ILE A 69 -4.16 9.94 -0.05
N VAL A 70 -4.34 10.83 0.93
CA VAL A 70 -4.46 10.43 2.33
C VAL A 70 -5.82 9.77 2.62
N MET A 71 -6.90 10.33 2.06
CA MET A 71 -8.27 9.91 2.34
C MET A 71 -8.77 8.79 1.40
N LEU A 72 -8.29 8.77 0.15
CA LEU A 72 -8.82 7.89 -0.90
C LEU A 72 -7.74 7.53 -1.95
N ALA A 73 -6.65 6.92 -1.48
CA ALA A 73 -5.51 6.53 -2.31
C ALA A 73 -5.92 5.71 -3.56
N ILE A 74 -6.91 4.82 -3.42
CA ILE A 74 -7.38 3.94 -4.50
C ILE A 74 -7.90 4.70 -5.73
N VAL A 75 -8.44 5.91 -5.55
CA VAL A 75 -8.89 6.77 -6.65
C VAL A 75 -7.85 7.84 -7.00
N ALA A 76 -7.24 8.44 -5.98
CA ALA A 76 -6.31 9.56 -6.17
C ALA A 76 -5.00 9.14 -6.84
N VAL A 77 -4.49 7.94 -6.56
CA VAL A 77 -3.24 7.42 -7.16
C VAL A 77 -3.40 7.13 -8.65
N PRO A 78 -4.42 6.38 -9.14
CA PRO A 78 -4.65 6.23 -10.57
C PRO A 78 -4.83 7.57 -11.28
N TYR A 79 -5.60 8.50 -10.69
CA TYR A 79 -5.80 9.84 -11.22
C TYR A 79 -4.47 10.59 -11.38
N TYR A 80 -3.64 10.58 -10.34
CA TYR A 80 -2.30 11.18 -10.36
C TYR A 80 -1.42 10.58 -11.46
N ILE A 81 -1.38 9.25 -11.60
CA ILE A 81 -0.56 8.58 -12.61
C ILE A 81 -1.06 8.93 -14.02
N ALA A 82 -2.36 8.91 -14.26
CA ALA A 82 -2.93 9.26 -15.56
C ALA A 82 -2.65 10.72 -15.96
N ARG A 83 -2.62 11.63 -14.98
CA ARG A 83 -2.40 13.07 -15.22
C ARG A 83 -0.94 13.48 -15.29
N SER A 84 -0.05 12.83 -14.53
CA SER A 84 1.37 13.17 -14.45
C SER A 84 2.22 12.59 -15.59
N ARG A 85 1.72 11.57 -16.31
CA ARG A 85 2.47 10.86 -17.36
C ARG A 85 2.15 11.41 -18.76
N PRO A 86 3.15 11.57 -19.64
CA PRO A 86 2.92 11.99 -21.03
C PRO A 86 2.08 10.98 -21.82
N ALA A 87 1.42 11.46 -22.88
CA ALA A 87 0.64 10.61 -23.79
C ALA A 87 1.53 9.46 -24.32
N GLY A 88 1.01 8.23 -24.30
CA GLY A 88 1.76 7.00 -24.65
C GLY A 88 2.38 6.24 -23.48
N GLN A 89 2.66 6.89 -22.34
CA GLN A 89 3.23 6.20 -21.16
C GLN A 89 2.20 5.89 -20.06
N LYS A 90 0.98 6.43 -20.19
CA LYS A 90 -0.10 6.30 -19.20
C LYS A 90 -0.51 4.83 -18.98
N GLY A 91 -0.76 4.09 -20.07
CA GLY A 91 -1.19 2.68 -19.99
C GLY A 91 -0.17 1.81 -19.27
N ARG A 92 1.12 1.93 -19.63
CA ARG A 92 2.20 1.20 -18.95
C ARG A 92 2.32 1.58 -17.47
N ALA A 93 2.11 2.84 -17.12
CA ALA A 93 2.17 3.29 -15.73
C ALA A 93 0.97 2.79 -14.90
N LEU A 94 -0.23 2.77 -15.48
CA LEU A 94 -1.42 2.19 -14.85
C LEU A 94 -1.31 0.67 -14.70
N LEU A 95 -0.75 -0.02 -15.70
CA LEU A 95 -0.48 -1.45 -15.61
C LEU A 95 0.52 -1.78 -14.49
N ARG A 96 1.57 -0.96 -14.32
CA ARG A 96 2.51 -1.10 -13.19
C ARG A 96 1.84 -0.86 -11.84
N LEU A 97 0.92 0.10 -11.76
CA LEU A 97 0.12 0.32 -10.55
C LEU A 97 -0.74 -0.91 -10.25
N ALA A 98 -1.45 -1.43 -11.25
CA ALA A 98 -2.28 -2.63 -11.10
C ALA A 98 -1.44 -3.84 -10.65
N ALA A 99 -0.29 -4.08 -11.29
CA ALA A 99 0.64 -5.13 -10.91
C ALA A 99 1.16 -4.94 -9.47
N PHE A 100 1.41 -3.71 -9.04
CA PHE A 100 1.80 -3.41 -7.66
C PHE A 100 0.66 -3.67 -6.67
N CYS A 101 -0.59 -3.34 -7.01
CA CYS A 101 -1.74 -3.69 -6.17
C CYS A 101 -1.90 -5.21 -6.03
N VAL A 102 -1.69 -5.97 -7.12
CA VAL A 102 -1.67 -7.44 -7.06
C VAL A 102 -0.54 -7.93 -6.16
N LEU A 103 0.66 -7.36 -6.27
CA LEU A 103 1.79 -7.69 -5.41
C LEU A 103 1.47 -7.45 -3.93
N LEU A 104 0.78 -6.36 -3.57
CA LEU A 104 0.35 -6.12 -2.20
C LEU A 104 -0.65 -7.17 -1.72
N GLY A 105 -1.62 -7.55 -2.56
CA GLY A 105 -2.56 -8.63 -2.25
C GLY A 105 -1.85 -9.97 -2.01
N VAL A 106 -0.90 -10.32 -2.89
CA VAL A 106 -0.05 -11.51 -2.74
C VAL A 106 0.78 -11.44 -1.46
N ALA A 107 1.38 -10.29 -1.13
CA ALA A 107 2.16 -10.13 0.09
C ALA A 107 1.31 -10.34 1.36
N GLY A 108 0.08 -9.80 1.39
CA GLY A 108 -0.85 -10.03 2.49
C GLY A 108 -1.26 -11.51 2.61
N ALA A 109 -1.59 -12.16 1.49
CA ALA A 109 -1.91 -13.58 1.46
C ALA A 109 -0.73 -14.44 1.95
N LEU A 110 0.49 -14.15 1.50
CA LEU A 110 1.71 -14.83 1.96
C LEU A 110 1.96 -14.62 3.45
N GLY A 111 1.65 -13.44 3.99
CA GLY A 111 1.70 -13.19 5.43
C GLY A 111 0.74 -14.09 6.21
N GLY A 112 -0.51 -14.20 5.74
CA GLY A 112 -1.50 -15.10 6.36
C GLY A 112 -1.10 -16.56 6.29
N ILE A 113 -0.68 -17.03 5.11
CA ILE A 113 -0.15 -18.39 4.92
C ILE A 113 1.06 -18.62 5.85
N ALA A 114 2.02 -17.71 5.90
CA ALA A 114 3.18 -17.86 6.78
C ALA A 114 2.78 -18.05 8.25
N TYR A 115 1.72 -17.36 8.71
CA TYR A 115 1.19 -17.58 10.06
C TYR A 115 0.58 -18.98 10.24
N GLU A 116 -0.13 -19.52 9.26
CA GLU A 116 -0.69 -20.87 9.35
C GLU A 116 0.39 -21.95 9.44
N TRP A 117 1.49 -21.80 8.71
CA TRP A 117 2.57 -22.78 8.68
C TRP A 117 3.56 -22.66 9.85
N LEU A 118 3.81 -21.43 10.32
CA LEU A 118 4.84 -21.13 11.34
C LEU A 118 4.24 -20.77 12.71
N GLY A 119 2.93 -20.53 12.76
CA GLY A 119 2.23 -20.17 13.97
C GLY A 119 2.12 -21.35 14.93
N PRO A 120 1.95 -21.08 16.23
CA PRO A 120 1.70 -22.13 17.21
C PRO A 120 0.44 -22.90 16.82
N SER A 121 0.54 -24.23 16.84
CA SER A 121 -0.60 -25.13 16.58
C SER A 121 -1.76 -24.78 17.52
N PRO A 122 -3.01 -24.70 17.01
CA PRO A 122 -4.17 -24.49 17.87
C PRO A 122 -4.24 -25.62 18.89
N ILE A 123 -4.16 -25.27 20.17
CA ILE A 123 -4.23 -26.17 21.32
C ILE A 123 -5.70 -26.48 21.59
#